data_AF-V4PWR2-F1
#
_entry.id   AF-V4PWR2-F1
#
_cell.length_a   1.000
_cell.length_b   1.000
_cell.length_c   1.000
_cell.angle_alpha   90.00
_cell.angle_beta   90.00
_cell.angle_gamma   90.00
#
_symmetry.space_group_name_H-M   'P 1'
#
loop_
_entity.id
_entity.type
_entity.pdbx_description
1 polymer ?
#
loop_
_entity_poly.entity_id
_entity_poly.type
_entity_poly.pdbx_seq_one_letter_code
_entity_poly.pdbx_strand_id
1 'polypeptide(L)'
;MTSTRQTAAQAVVRFLSNQFIDVDGLVLPYFAGVWAIFGHGNVAGLGEALYDVRETLPTYRAHNEQAMAHAAIAFAKQKARRQAFVCTTSIGPGATNMVTAAALAHINRLPVLFLPGDVYANRRPDPVLQQIEDFGDATVSANTCFRPVSAYFDQITRPEQILSALPRAMSTLTDPARCGPVTLCLCQDVQSEAYEYPDSFFDKRVWTIRRPAPDAAELANLVSRLKAAKLPVLIAGGGVKYALAETTLSDLALRHGLLFAETQAGKGAVPWDHPCNLGGLGVTGSQAANLAVQNADLIVGIGTRLQDFTTGSAGLFGAKAQLVQVNIAAYDAHKFAAETVVGDAKVVLEGLSAALDGWMTTSSESLQAARSAWTTTVDAALLPPVSGPPNETQVLGALWRQAGDDAIVVGAAGGLPGDMQKVWRTKTSGGYHMEYGYSCMGYEIAGGVGVKMASPEREVYVLVGDGSYLMMNAEIATAVMMGIKIIIILIDNGGYGCIHRLQKSTGSQPFNNRFTESYHRTLPAIDFVAHARSLGAYAEKAATIAEFEAALVQAQGRDLTSVLVIESDPDLSSSLGGAWWDVAISEVSQTAAVREARGRYDKKLNDIRRRQRK
;
A
#
# COMPACT_ATOMS: atom_id res chain seq x y z
N MET A 1 -28.13 -33.88 -13.58
CA MET A 1 -26.95 -33.00 -13.52
C MET A 1 -25.76 -33.91 -13.27
N THR A 2 -24.66 -33.73 -14.00
CA THR A 2 -23.43 -34.48 -13.75
C THR A 2 -22.71 -33.88 -12.55
N SER A 3 -22.10 -34.74 -11.74
CA SER A 3 -21.30 -34.37 -10.58
C SER A 3 -20.00 -35.15 -10.58
N THR A 4 -18.98 -34.57 -9.97
CA THR A 4 -17.69 -35.22 -9.74
C THR A 4 -17.45 -35.31 -8.23
N ARG A 5 -17.07 -36.51 -7.77
CA ARG A 5 -16.64 -36.74 -6.40
C ARG A 5 -15.20 -36.27 -6.19
N GLN A 6 -15.00 -35.24 -5.37
CA GLN A 6 -13.67 -34.71 -5.02
C GLN A 6 -13.62 -34.35 -3.53
N THR A 7 -12.42 -34.29 -2.94
CA THR A 7 -12.27 -33.68 -1.60
C THR A 7 -12.55 -32.18 -1.66
N ALA A 8 -12.90 -31.56 -0.53
CA ALA A 8 -13.10 -30.12 -0.49
C ALA A 8 -11.85 -29.35 -0.94
N ALA A 9 -10.65 -29.78 -0.56
CA ALA A 9 -9.40 -29.18 -0.99
C ALA A 9 -9.20 -29.28 -2.51
N GLN A 10 -9.43 -30.47 -3.10
CA GLN A 10 -9.36 -30.67 -4.55
C GLN A 10 -10.37 -29.78 -5.29
N ALA A 11 -11.59 -29.65 -4.76
CA ALA A 11 -12.62 -28.79 -5.33
C ALA A 11 -12.26 -27.29 -5.21
N VAL A 12 -11.71 -26.84 -4.08
CA VAL A 12 -11.19 -25.47 -3.93
C VAL A 12 -10.12 -25.20 -4.98
N VAL A 13 -9.09 -26.05 -5.07
CA VAL A 13 -7.98 -25.86 -6.02
C VAL A 13 -8.47 -25.85 -7.47
N ARG A 14 -9.33 -26.81 -7.86
CA ARG A 14 -9.91 -26.86 -9.20
C ARG A 14 -10.76 -25.63 -9.52
N PHE A 15 -11.54 -25.14 -8.56
CA PHE A 15 -12.31 -23.90 -8.73
C PHE A 15 -11.38 -22.71 -8.99
N LEU A 16 -10.33 -22.56 -8.18
CA LEU A 16 -9.38 -21.44 -8.27
C LEU A 16 -8.62 -21.43 -9.59
N SER A 17 -8.17 -22.60 -10.08
CA SER A 17 -7.49 -22.73 -11.38
C SER A 17 -8.38 -22.38 -12.59
N ASN A 18 -9.71 -22.30 -12.40
CA ASN A 18 -10.68 -21.95 -13.44
C ASN A 18 -11.20 -20.51 -13.35
N GLN A 19 -10.56 -19.66 -12.51
CA GLN A 19 -10.87 -18.24 -12.44
C GLN A 19 -9.91 -17.43 -13.31
N PHE A 20 -10.47 -16.65 -14.22
CA PHE A 20 -9.74 -15.80 -15.17
C PHE A 20 -10.23 -14.36 -15.10
N ILE A 21 -9.46 -13.44 -15.63
CA ILE A 21 -9.82 -12.03 -15.74
C ILE A 21 -9.48 -11.52 -17.14
N ASP A 22 -10.35 -10.67 -17.67
CA ASP A 22 -10.07 -9.91 -18.89
C ASP A 22 -9.25 -8.66 -18.53
N VAL A 23 -8.05 -8.58 -19.09
CA VAL A 23 -7.13 -7.45 -18.98
C VAL A 23 -6.89 -6.91 -20.38
N ASP A 24 -7.67 -5.88 -20.75
CA ASP A 24 -7.54 -5.17 -22.02
C ASP A 24 -7.65 -6.11 -23.25
N GLY A 25 -8.57 -7.08 -23.19
CA GLY A 25 -8.81 -8.09 -24.24
C GLY A 25 -7.98 -9.37 -24.08
N LEU A 26 -7.05 -9.42 -23.13
CA LEU A 26 -6.25 -10.60 -22.82
C LEU A 26 -6.84 -11.34 -21.62
N VAL A 27 -7.22 -12.61 -21.82
CA VAL A 27 -7.75 -13.47 -20.75
C VAL A 27 -6.59 -14.13 -19.99
N LEU A 28 -6.38 -13.72 -18.74
CA LEU A 28 -5.32 -14.21 -17.85
C LEU A 28 -5.90 -14.98 -16.66
N PRO A 29 -5.15 -15.91 -16.04
CA PRO A 29 -5.52 -16.46 -14.74
C PRO A 29 -5.70 -15.33 -13.71
N TYR A 30 -6.78 -15.36 -12.93
CA TYR A 30 -6.97 -14.35 -11.88
C TYR A 30 -6.00 -14.55 -10.72
N PHE A 31 -5.80 -15.81 -10.31
CA PHE A 31 -4.81 -16.18 -9.31
C PHE A 31 -3.49 -16.50 -9.98
N ALA A 32 -2.44 -15.76 -9.64
CA ALA A 32 -1.09 -15.98 -10.17
C ALA A 32 -0.35 -17.17 -9.51
N GLY A 33 -0.96 -17.76 -8.47
CA GLY A 33 -0.43 -18.90 -7.73
C GLY A 33 -0.92 -18.92 -6.28
N VAL A 34 -0.29 -19.76 -5.48
CA VAL A 34 -0.55 -19.92 -4.05
C VAL A 34 0.74 -19.74 -3.26
N TRP A 35 0.76 -18.83 -2.31
CA TRP A 35 1.78 -18.79 -1.29
C TRP A 35 1.39 -19.73 -0.14
N ALA A 36 2.25 -20.68 0.18
CA ALA A 36 1.98 -21.70 1.18
C ALA A 36 3.15 -21.90 2.15
N ILE A 37 2.83 -21.96 3.44
CA ILE A 37 3.64 -22.65 4.43
C ILE A 37 2.82 -23.83 4.93
N PHE A 38 3.33 -25.04 4.70
CA PHE A 38 2.62 -26.25 5.05
C PHE A 38 2.87 -26.65 6.50
N GLY A 39 1.79 -26.98 7.20
CA GLY A 39 1.77 -27.65 8.50
C GLY A 39 0.59 -28.62 8.57
N HIS A 40 0.37 -29.26 9.72
CA HIS A 40 -0.68 -30.29 9.81
C HIS A 40 -2.06 -29.75 9.39
N GLY A 41 -2.36 -28.47 9.68
CA GLY A 41 -3.65 -27.85 9.39
C GLY A 41 -3.99 -27.67 7.90
N ASN A 42 -3.04 -27.80 6.97
CA ASN A 42 -3.30 -27.62 5.53
C ASN A 42 -2.56 -28.61 4.61
N VAL A 43 -1.48 -29.27 5.07
CA VAL A 43 -0.62 -30.10 4.22
C VAL A 43 -1.34 -31.32 3.65
N ALA A 44 -2.18 -31.99 4.44
CA ALA A 44 -2.83 -33.23 4.04
C ALA A 44 -3.99 -33.01 3.06
N GLY A 45 -4.63 -31.84 3.09
CA GLY A 45 -5.72 -31.47 2.20
C GLY A 45 -5.23 -30.59 1.05
N LEU A 46 -5.00 -29.30 1.33
CA LEU A 46 -4.52 -28.35 0.32
C LEU A 46 -3.15 -28.74 -0.27
N GLY A 47 -2.22 -29.22 0.55
CA GLY A 47 -0.90 -29.62 0.05
C GLY A 47 -0.95 -30.78 -0.95
N GLU A 48 -1.84 -31.75 -0.75
CA GLU A 48 -2.12 -32.83 -1.71
C GLU A 48 -2.73 -32.26 -2.99
N ALA A 49 -3.81 -31.48 -2.87
CA ALA A 49 -4.54 -30.95 -4.02
C ALA A 49 -3.71 -30.00 -4.90
N LEU A 50 -2.78 -29.24 -4.30
CA LEU A 50 -1.93 -28.29 -5.03
C LEU A 50 -0.83 -28.98 -5.85
N TYR A 51 -0.41 -30.20 -5.48
CA TYR A 51 0.69 -30.88 -6.16
C TYR A 51 0.37 -31.16 -7.62
N ASP A 52 -0.84 -31.66 -7.91
CA ASP A 52 -1.25 -32.06 -9.26
C ASP A 52 -1.43 -30.88 -10.22
N VAL A 53 -1.70 -29.68 -9.68
CA VAL A 53 -1.93 -28.47 -10.50
C VAL A 53 -0.73 -27.52 -10.54
N ARG A 54 0.40 -27.87 -9.94
CA ARG A 54 1.56 -26.96 -9.71
C ARG A 54 2.11 -26.27 -10.96
N GLU A 55 1.91 -26.84 -12.16
CA GLU A 55 2.32 -26.22 -13.43
C GLU A 55 1.36 -25.11 -13.88
N THR A 56 0.10 -25.15 -13.43
CA THR A 56 -0.97 -24.20 -13.79
C THR A 56 -1.28 -23.21 -12.66
N LEU A 57 -1.16 -23.64 -11.40
CA LEU A 57 -1.33 -22.84 -10.21
C LEU A 57 -0.11 -23.07 -9.29
N PRO A 58 1.01 -22.38 -9.55
CA PRO A 58 2.27 -22.64 -8.86
C PRO A 58 2.18 -22.33 -7.37
N THR A 59 2.85 -23.17 -6.57
CA THR A 59 2.96 -23.00 -5.13
C THR A 59 4.31 -22.38 -4.78
N TYR A 60 4.28 -21.25 -4.09
CA TYR A 60 5.44 -20.48 -3.63
C TYR A 60 5.60 -20.56 -2.12
N ARG A 61 6.82 -20.36 -1.64
CA ARG A 61 7.17 -20.39 -0.21
C ARG A 61 7.96 -19.15 0.17
N ALA A 62 7.59 -18.55 1.30
CA ALA A 62 8.38 -17.55 2.03
C ALA A 62 8.95 -18.16 3.32
N HIS A 63 9.65 -17.35 4.11
CA HIS A 63 10.15 -17.76 5.43
C HIS A 63 9.22 -17.33 6.58
N ASN A 64 8.22 -16.50 6.31
CA ASN A 64 7.21 -16.08 7.27
C ASN A 64 5.83 -15.88 6.60
N GLU A 65 4.74 -16.24 7.26
CA GLU A 65 3.39 -16.14 6.69
C GLU A 65 2.94 -14.70 6.46
N GLN A 66 3.35 -13.75 7.31
CA GLN A 66 3.09 -12.32 7.07
C GLN A 66 3.80 -11.87 5.80
N ALA A 67 5.04 -12.32 5.60
CA ALA A 67 5.87 -11.91 4.48
C ALA A 67 5.36 -12.44 3.13
N MET A 68 4.95 -13.71 3.04
CA MET A 68 4.31 -14.20 1.80
C MET A 68 3.02 -13.43 1.47
N ALA A 69 2.26 -13.06 2.50
CA ALA A 69 1.05 -12.26 2.32
C ALA A 69 1.40 -10.84 1.86
N HIS A 70 2.47 -10.23 2.38
CA HIS A 70 2.97 -8.94 1.88
C HIS A 70 3.38 -8.99 0.41
N ALA A 71 4.07 -10.05 -0.03
CA ALA A 71 4.38 -10.27 -1.44
C ALA A 71 3.12 -10.40 -2.30
N ALA A 72 2.13 -11.18 -1.85
CA ALA A 72 0.82 -11.30 -2.49
C ALA A 72 0.10 -9.93 -2.64
N ILE A 73 0.11 -9.13 -1.58
CA ILE A 73 -0.53 -7.80 -1.56
C ILE A 73 0.17 -6.84 -2.51
N ALA A 74 1.51 -6.82 -2.50
CA ALA A 74 2.30 -5.96 -3.36
C ALA A 74 2.11 -6.29 -4.84
N PHE A 75 2.08 -7.59 -5.18
CA PHE A 75 1.75 -8.04 -6.53
C PHE A 75 0.37 -7.53 -6.96
N ALA A 76 -0.66 -7.76 -6.14
CA ALA A 76 -2.03 -7.36 -6.46
C ALA A 76 -2.16 -5.84 -6.64
N LYS A 77 -1.47 -5.06 -5.80
CA LYS A 77 -1.40 -3.60 -5.92
C LYS A 77 -0.71 -3.16 -7.20
N GLN A 78 0.41 -3.76 -7.56
CA GLN A 78 1.15 -3.43 -8.78
C GLN A 78 0.36 -3.81 -10.05
N LYS A 79 -0.41 -4.91 -10.01
CA LYS A 79 -1.35 -5.29 -11.08
C LYS A 79 -2.65 -4.48 -11.09
N ALA A 80 -2.78 -3.44 -10.27
CA ALA A 80 -3.98 -2.63 -10.13
C ALA A 80 -5.25 -3.47 -9.83
N ARG A 81 -5.11 -4.48 -8.95
CA ARG A 81 -6.17 -5.43 -8.53
C ARG A 81 -6.67 -6.38 -9.62
N ARG A 82 -6.03 -6.39 -10.80
CA ARG A 82 -6.44 -7.24 -11.92
C ARG A 82 -5.99 -8.70 -11.77
N GLN A 83 -5.06 -9.00 -10.88
CA GLN A 83 -4.73 -10.37 -10.48
C GLN A 83 -4.44 -10.38 -8.97
N ALA A 84 -4.54 -11.55 -8.36
CA ALA A 84 -4.33 -11.74 -6.94
C ALA A 84 -3.54 -13.03 -6.68
N PHE A 85 -3.17 -13.22 -5.42
CA PHE A 85 -2.60 -14.47 -4.91
C PHE A 85 -3.51 -15.07 -3.85
N VAL A 86 -3.36 -16.38 -3.67
CA VAL A 86 -3.90 -17.10 -2.52
C VAL A 86 -2.79 -17.27 -1.49
N CYS A 87 -3.11 -17.17 -0.19
CA CYS A 87 -2.18 -17.39 0.91
C CYS A 87 -2.76 -18.46 1.84
N THR A 88 -2.04 -19.57 2.04
CA THR A 88 -2.44 -20.65 2.96
C THR A 88 -1.36 -20.97 3.98
N THR A 89 -1.80 -21.32 5.17
CA THR A 89 -0.95 -21.75 6.27
C THR A 89 -1.68 -22.82 7.09
N SER A 90 -0.96 -23.44 8.02
CA SER A 90 -1.55 -24.31 9.04
C SER A 90 -2.57 -23.54 9.91
N ILE A 91 -3.08 -24.20 10.94
CA ILE A 91 -3.86 -23.58 12.01
C ILE A 91 -2.94 -22.76 12.96
N GLY A 92 -3.54 -21.93 13.80
CA GLY A 92 -2.88 -21.41 15.00
C GLY A 92 -1.85 -20.33 14.70
N PRO A 93 -0.57 -20.51 15.07
CA PRO A 93 0.45 -19.46 14.93
C PRO A 93 0.63 -19.02 13.47
N GLY A 94 0.60 -19.98 12.53
CA GLY A 94 0.73 -19.66 11.11
C GLY A 94 -0.40 -18.77 10.62
N ALA A 95 -1.63 -19.06 11.05
CA ALA A 95 -2.79 -18.22 10.73
C ALA A 95 -2.66 -16.83 11.35
N THR A 96 -2.33 -16.73 12.64
CA THR A 96 -2.18 -15.45 13.33
C THR A 96 -1.06 -14.58 12.75
N ASN A 97 -0.01 -15.19 12.19
CA ASN A 97 1.05 -14.46 11.50
C ASN A 97 0.55 -13.70 10.25
N MET A 98 -0.52 -14.15 9.58
CA MET A 98 -1.05 -13.43 8.40
C MET A 98 -1.99 -12.27 8.75
N VAL A 99 -2.42 -12.12 10.01
CA VAL A 99 -3.47 -11.16 10.40
C VAL A 99 -3.05 -9.72 10.16
N THR A 100 -1.78 -9.39 10.43
CA THR A 100 -1.20 -8.08 10.14
C THR A 100 -1.26 -7.78 8.64
N ALA A 101 -0.96 -8.77 7.80
CA ALA A 101 -1.04 -8.62 6.34
C ALA A 101 -2.50 -8.53 5.85
N ALA A 102 -3.43 -9.27 6.45
CA ALA A 102 -4.86 -9.13 6.17
C ALA A 102 -5.35 -7.70 6.52
N ALA A 103 -4.94 -7.13 7.66
CA ALA A 103 -5.23 -5.75 8.02
C ALA A 103 -4.69 -4.75 6.98
N LEU A 104 -3.43 -4.95 6.55
CA LEU A 104 -2.79 -4.16 5.51
C LEU A 104 -3.59 -4.20 4.20
N ALA A 105 -3.95 -5.39 3.73
CA ALA A 105 -4.76 -5.59 2.54
C ALA A 105 -6.13 -4.93 2.67
N HIS A 106 -6.78 -5.06 3.83
CA HIS A 106 -8.10 -4.48 4.12
C HIS A 106 -8.06 -2.96 4.06
N ILE A 107 -7.10 -2.35 4.74
CA ILE A 107 -6.93 -0.90 4.78
C ILE A 107 -6.59 -0.35 3.39
N ASN A 108 -5.83 -1.08 2.57
CA ASN A 108 -5.49 -0.66 1.22
C ASN A 108 -6.53 -1.11 0.16
N ARG A 109 -7.56 -1.86 0.56
CA ARG A 109 -8.58 -2.47 -0.32
C ARG A 109 -7.98 -3.31 -1.44
N LEU A 110 -7.09 -4.23 -1.08
CA LEU A 110 -6.35 -5.06 -2.03
C LEU A 110 -6.85 -6.50 -1.98
N PRO A 111 -6.95 -7.19 -3.14
CA PRO A 111 -7.44 -8.55 -3.20
C PRO A 111 -6.34 -9.55 -2.83
N VAL A 112 -6.60 -10.35 -1.80
CA VAL A 112 -5.85 -11.55 -1.43
C VAL A 112 -6.85 -12.56 -0.89
N LEU A 113 -6.72 -13.82 -1.29
CA LEU A 113 -7.52 -14.91 -0.73
C LEU A 113 -6.72 -15.66 0.34
N PHE A 114 -7.09 -15.50 1.60
CA PHE A 114 -6.53 -16.24 2.72
C PHE A 114 -7.30 -17.53 2.94
N LEU A 115 -6.59 -18.66 2.96
CA LEU A 115 -7.08 -20.00 3.23
C LEU A 115 -6.32 -20.63 4.42
N PRO A 116 -6.42 -20.06 5.64
CA PRO A 116 -5.78 -20.66 6.80
C PRO A 116 -6.47 -21.98 7.18
N GLY A 117 -5.69 -22.96 7.61
CA GLY A 117 -6.24 -24.14 8.28
C GLY A 117 -6.99 -23.75 9.56
N ASP A 118 -7.98 -24.55 9.94
CA ASP A 118 -8.78 -24.34 11.14
C ASP A 118 -8.90 -25.64 11.95
N VAL A 119 -9.53 -25.54 13.13
CA VAL A 119 -9.85 -26.67 14.01
C VAL A 119 -10.65 -27.76 13.27
N TYR A 120 -10.73 -28.95 13.86
CA TYR A 120 -11.59 -30.01 13.31
C TYR A 120 -13.06 -29.65 13.51
N ALA A 121 -13.84 -29.66 12.43
CA ALA A 121 -15.29 -29.42 12.50
C ALA A 121 -15.99 -30.49 13.36
N ASN A 122 -15.51 -31.74 13.29
CA ASN A 122 -16.06 -32.85 14.07
C ASN A 122 -15.55 -32.93 15.53
N ARG A 123 -14.56 -32.10 15.91
CA ARG A 123 -13.95 -32.04 17.24
C ARG A 123 -13.39 -33.36 17.80
N ARG A 124 -13.15 -34.39 16.98
CA ARG A 124 -12.59 -35.67 17.44
C ARG A 124 -11.23 -35.52 18.13
N PRO A 125 -10.28 -34.69 17.64
CA PRO A 125 -9.00 -34.50 18.31
C PRO A 125 -8.98 -33.30 19.25
N ASP A 126 -10.14 -32.78 19.69
CA ASP A 126 -10.22 -31.56 20.51
C ASP A 126 -9.56 -31.71 21.90
N PRO A 127 -8.73 -30.74 22.33
CA PRO A 127 -8.17 -29.65 21.54
C PRO A 127 -7.11 -30.17 20.55
N VAL A 128 -7.22 -29.78 19.28
CA VAL A 128 -6.18 -30.13 18.30
C VAL A 128 -4.90 -29.35 18.62
N LEU A 129 -3.73 -29.93 18.31
CA LEU A 129 -2.46 -29.22 18.36
C LEU A 129 -2.59 -27.84 17.68
N GLN A 130 -2.03 -26.79 18.28
CA GLN A 130 -2.09 -25.38 17.81
C GLN A 130 -3.47 -24.69 17.89
N GLN A 131 -4.48 -25.29 18.52
CA GLN A 131 -5.72 -24.61 18.91
C GLN A 131 -5.49 -23.62 20.07
N ILE A 132 -6.18 -22.46 20.07
CA ILE A 132 -6.07 -21.45 21.14
C ILE A 132 -6.70 -21.92 22.46
N GLU A 133 -7.72 -22.79 22.37
CA GLU A 133 -8.55 -23.28 23.47
C GLU A 133 -9.25 -22.13 24.22
N ASP A 134 -10.41 -21.70 23.72
CA ASP A 134 -11.24 -20.70 24.40
C ASP A 134 -12.16 -21.36 25.43
N PHE A 135 -12.09 -20.92 26.70
CA PHE A 135 -12.84 -21.50 27.81
C PHE A 135 -14.33 -21.11 27.85
N GLY A 136 -14.75 -20.09 27.09
CA GLY A 136 -16.11 -19.55 27.09
C GLY A 136 -16.88 -19.79 25.78
N ASP A 137 -16.18 -19.96 24.66
CA ASP A 137 -16.78 -20.10 23.33
C ASP A 137 -16.01 -21.11 22.45
N ALA A 138 -16.55 -22.33 22.35
CA ALA A 138 -15.99 -23.40 21.53
C ALA A 138 -16.06 -23.17 20.00
N THR A 139 -16.54 -22.01 19.55
CA THR A 139 -16.50 -21.59 18.14
C THR A 139 -15.35 -20.65 17.83
N VAL A 140 -14.67 -20.12 18.85
CA VAL A 140 -13.50 -19.27 18.68
C VAL A 140 -12.30 -20.12 18.29
N SER A 141 -11.64 -19.75 17.18
CA SER A 141 -10.34 -20.27 16.80
C SER A 141 -9.35 -19.14 16.60
N ALA A 142 -8.09 -19.49 16.32
CA ALA A 142 -7.09 -18.54 15.88
C ALA A 142 -7.57 -17.70 14.70
N ASN A 143 -8.44 -18.24 13.84
CA ASN A 143 -8.91 -17.51 12.68
C ASN A 143 -9.97 -16.44 12.98
N THR A 144 -10.55 -16.42 14.19
CA THR A 144 -11.53 -15.37 14.57
C THR A 144 -10.95 -13.96 14.46
N CYS A 145 -9.63 -13.80 14.64
CA CYS A 145 -8.96 -12.51 14.50
C CYS A 145 -8.92 -11.96 13.05
N PHE A 146 -9.25 -12.76 12.03
CA PHE A 146 -9.38 -12.28 10.65
C PHE A 146 -10.69 -11.56 10.38
N ARG A 147 -11.74 -11.78 11.18
CA ARG A 147 -13.07 -11.16 11.00
C ARG A 147 -13.01 -9.63 10.83
N PRO A 148 -12.34 -8.86 11.71
CA PRO A 148 -12.28 -7.39 11.56
C PRO A 148 -11.42 -6.91 10.39
N VAL A 149 -10.58 -7.79 9.82
CA VAL A 149 -9.58 -7.45 8.79
C VAL A 149 -9.81 -8.19 7.48
N SER A 150 -11.04 -8.64 7.24
CA SER A 150 -11.48 -9.28 6.00
C SER A 150 -12.68 -8.53 5.42
N ALA A 151 -12.67 -8.27 4.12
CA ALA A 151 -13.84 -7.74 3.41
C ALA A 151 -14.96 -8.81 3.29
N TYR A 152 -14.57 -10.09 3.23
CA TYR A 152 -15.46 -11.23 3.40
C TYR A 152 -14.74 -12.29 4.24
N PHE A 153 -15.42 -12.76 5.29
CA PHE A 153 -14.92 -13.82 6.17
C PHE A 153 -15.93 -14.97 6.19
N ASP A 154 -15.44 -16.20 6.08
CA ASP A 154 -16.24 -17.41 6.24
C ASP A 154 -15.42 -18.51 6.91
N GLN A 155 -16.10 -19.43 7.60
CA GLN A 155 -15.48 -20.61 8.21
C GLN A 155 -16.13 -21.87 7.63
N ILE A 156 -15.32 -22.65 6.90
CA ILE A 156 -15.76 -23.82 6.17
C ILE A 156 -15.67 -25.05 7.09
N THR A 157 -16.82 -25.42 7.65
CA THR A 157 -17.03 -26.55 8.57
C THR A 157 -17.68 -27.75 7.89
N ARG A 158 -18.07 -27.64 6.62
CA ARG A 158 -18.57 -28.74 5.78
C ARG A 158 -18.13 -28.59 4.32
N PRO A 159 -17.93 -29.69 3.57
CA PRO A 159 -17.35 -29.65 2.23
C PRO A 159 -18.23 -28.89 1.23
N GLU A 160 -19.57 -28.99 1.31
CA GLU A 160 -20.45 -28.32 0.34
C GLU A 160 -20.59 -26.80 0.54
N GLN A 161 -20.14 -26.24 1.68
CA GLN A 161 -20.21 -24.79 1.93
C GLN A 161 -19.38 -23.97 0.93
N ILE A 162 -18.33 -24.57 0.35
CA ILE A 162 -17.50 -23.92 -0.66
C ILE A 162 -18.28 -23.51 -1.92
N LEU A 163 -19.41 -24.19 -2.21
CA LEU A 163 -20.31 -23.85 -3.32
C LEU A 163 -20.88 -22.43 -3.19
N SER A 164 -21.02 -21.94 -1.97
CA SER A 164 -21.49 -20.58 -1.69
C SER A 164 -20.34 -19.62 -1.37
N ALA A 165 -19.32 -20.09 -0.64
CA ALA A 165 -18.23 -19.25 -0.17
C ALA A 165 -17.29 -18.79 -1.30
N LEU A 166 -16.92 -19.67 -2.23
CA LEU A 166 -15.97 -19.33 -3.30
C LEU A 166 -16.54 -18.34 -4.34
N PRO A 167 -17.80 -18.45 -4.80
CA PRO A 167 -18.39 -17.41 -5.64
C PRO A 167 -18.49 -16.04 -4.94
N ARG A 168 -18.80 -16.02 -3.63
CA ARG A 168 -18.82 -14.78 -2.82
C ARG A 168 -17.43 -14.19 -2.64
N ALA A 169 -16.41 -15.04 -2.45
CA ALA A 169 -15.02 -14.64 -2.41
C ALA A 169 -14.63 -13.93 -3.71
N MET A 170 -14.89 -14.56 -4.87
CA MET A 170 -14.58 -13.95 -6.17
C MET A 170 -15.35 -12.65 -6.42
N SER A 171 -16.64 -12.61 -6.07
CA SER A 171 -17.43 -11.37 -6.15
C SER A 171 -16.83 -10.25 -5.31
N THR A 172 -16.30 -10.55 -4.12
CA THR A 172 -15.67 -9.55 -3.25
C THR A 172 -14.32 -9.10 -3.80
N LEU A 173 -13.47 -10.05 -4.21
CA LEU A 173 -12.12 -9.78 -4.73
C LEU A 173 -12.14 -8.92 -6.01
N THR A 174 -13.15 -9.09 -6.86
CA THR A 174 -13.27 -8.41 -8.18
C THR A 174 -14.17 -7.18 -8.18
N ASP A 175 -14.89 -6.91 -7.09
CA ASP A 175 -15.78 -5.75 -6.99
C ASP A 175 -14.98 -4.47 -6.72
N PRO A 176 -15.03 -3.45 -7.59
CA PRO A 176 -14.18 -2.26 -7.44
C PRO A 176 -14.48 -1.42 -6.20
N ALA A 177 -15.69 -1.52 -5.63
CA ALA A 177 -16.09 -0.80 -4.42
C ALA A 177 -15.81 -1.61 -3.14
N ARG A 178 -16.06 -2.93 -3.18
CA ARG A 178 -15.92 -3.82 -2.02
C ARG A 178 -14.58 -4.55 -1.93
N CYS A 179 -13.72 -4.44 -2.95
CA CYS A 179 -12.44 -5.12 -3.02
C CYS A 179 -11.65 -5.02 -1.71
N GLY A 180 -11.15 -6.16 -1.27
CA GLY A 180 -10.35 -6.32 -0.07
C GLY A 180 -10.01 -7.79 0.14
N PRO A 181 -9.31 -8.11 1.23
CA PRO A 181 -8.91 -9.47 1.54
C PRO A 181 -10.14 -10.31 1.86
N VAL A 182 -10.14 -11.55 1.38
CA VAL A 182 -11.14 -12.55 1.70
C VAL A 182 -10.48 -13.64 2.50
N THR A 183 -11.10 -14.06 3.60
CA THR A 183 -10.61 -15.16 4.43
C THR A 183 -11.64 -16.28 4.47
N LEU A 184 -11.28 -17.45 3.95
CA LEU A 184 -12.08 -18.68 4.07
C LEU A 184 -11.29 -19.68 4.90
N CYS A 185 -11.64 -19.81 6.16
CA CYS A 185 -10.96 -20.72 7.08
C CYS A 185 -11.38 -22.16 6.78
N LEU A 186 -10.43 -23.09 6.70
CA LEU A 186 -10.71 -24.46 6.28
C LEU A 186 -10.47 -25.44 7.43
N CYS A 187 -11.54 -25.97 8.03
CA CYS A 187 -11.42 -27.03 9.03
C CYS A 187 -10.60 -28.22 8.48
N GLN A 188 -9.65 -28.71 9.29
CA GLN A 188 -8.63 -29.64 8.83
C GLN A 188 -9.21 -30.97 8.29
N ASP A 189 -10.21 -31.52 8.97
CA ASP A 189 -10.97 -32.68 8.51
C ASP A 189 -11.73 -32.40 7.21
N VAL A 190 -12.44 -31.28 7.16
CA VAL A 190 -13.28 -30.88 6.03
C VAL A 190 -12.49 -30.78 4.73
N GLN A 191 -11.25 -30.31 4.77
CA GLN A 191 -10.37 -30.27 3.58
C GLN A 191 -10.25 -31.64 2.89
N SER A 192 -10.26 -32.73 3.67
CA SER A 192 -10.12 -34.10 3.18
C SER A 192 -11.45 -34.82 2.95
N GLU A 193 -12.58 -34.22 3.32
CA GLU A 193 -13.90 -34.82 3.12
C GLU A 193 -14.32 -34.74 1.66
N ALA A 194 -14.79 -35.86 1.11
CA ALA A 194 -15.27 -35.94 -0.27
C ALA A 194 -16.75 -35.56 -0.37
N TYR A 195 -17.09 -34.80 -1.42
CA TYR A 195 -18.45 -34.42 -1.75
C TYR A 195 -18.70 -34.51 -3.26
N GLU A 196 -19.96 -34.67 -3.65
CA GLU A 196 -20.42 -34.68 -5.04
C GLU A 196 -20.65 -33.24 -5.51
N TYR A 197 -19.64 -32.62 -6.11
CA TYR A 197 -19.75 -31.26 -6.61
C TYR A 197 -20.36 -31.26 -8.03
N PRO A 198 -21.32 -30.37 -8.35
CA PRO A 198 -21.83 -30.24 -9.70
C PRO A 198 -20.71 -29.78 -10.64
N ASP A 199 -20.60 -30.39 -11.82
CA ASP A 199 -19.48 -30.09 -12.74
C ASP A 199 -19.44 -28.61 -13.15
N SER A 200 -20.60 -27.96 -13.25
CA SER A 200 -20.73 -26.53 -13.56
C SER A 200 -20.10 -25.60 -12.53
N PHE A 201 -19.80 -26.09 -11.33
CA PHE A 201 -19.05 -25.33 -10.33
C PHE A 201 -17.61 -25.04 -10.79
N PHE A 202 -17.05 -25.88 -11.66
CA PHE A 202 -15.69 -25.79 -12.16
C PHE A 202 -15.59 -25.15 -13.54
N ASP A 203 -16.71 -24.65 -14.08
CA ASP A 203 -16.72 -23.97 -15.37
C ASP A 203 -15.75 -22.78 -15.37
N LYS A 204 -15.02 -22.63 -16.47
CA LYS A 204 -14.16 -21.47 -16.69
C LYS A 204 -14.99 -20.19 -16.52
N ARG A 205 -14.54 -19.30 -15.64
CA ARG A 205 -15.17 -17.99 -15.42
C ARG A 205 -14.18 -16.87 -15.72
N VAL A 206 -14.59 -15.96 -16.61
CA VAL A 206 -13.83 -14.74 -16.93
C VAL A 206 -14.49 -13.58 -16.23
N TRP A 207 -13.75 -12.91 -15.34
CA TRP A 207 -14.18 -11.76 -14.59
C TRP A 207 -13.80 -10.47 -15.32
N THR A 208 -14.64 -9.44 -15.17
CA THR A 208 -14.38 -8.09 -15.64
C THR A 208 -14.59 -7.12 -14.49
N ILE A 209 -13.67 -6.19 -14.27
CA ILE A 209 -13.86 -5.13 -13.27
C ILE A 209 -14.87 -4.13 -13.84
N ARG A 210 -16.05 -4.07 -13.24
CA ARG A 210 -17.12 -3.15 -13.67
C ARG A 210 -16.73 -1.69 -13.51
N ARG A 211 -17.26 -0.82 -14.38
CA ARG A 211 -17.06 0.64 -14.34
C ARG A 211 -18.42 1.35 -14.31
N PRO A 212 -19.07 1.44 -13.15
CA PRO A 212 -20.37 2.10 -13.05
C PRO A 212 -20.25 3.59 -13.39
N ALA A 213 -21.19 4.09 -14.20
CA ALA A 213 -21.35 5.52 -14.46
C ALA A 213 -21.91 6.24 -13.23
N PRO A 214 -21.62 7.55 -13.06
CA PRO A 214 -22.23 8.36 -12.01
C PRO A 214 -23.71 8.62 -12.29
N ASP A 215 -24.44 9.03 -11.25
CA ASP A 215 -25.74 9.66 -11.43
C ASP A 215 -25.59 10.95 -12.26
N ALA A 216 -26.50 11.16 -13.22
CA ALA A 216 -26.42 12.27 -14.15
C ALA A 216 -26.56 13.64 -13.47
N ALA A 217 -27.36 13.73 -12.40
CA ALA A 217 -27.54 14.98 -11.65
C ALA A 217 -26.30 15.28 -10.78
N GLU A 218 -25.68 14.27 -10.18
CA GLU A 218 -24.40 14.43 -9.46
C GLU A 218 -23.30 14.97 -10.38
N LEU A 219 -23.15 14.39 -11.58
CA LEU A 219 -22.18 14.85 -12.57
C LEU A 219 -22.49 16.28 -13.05
N ALA A 220 -23.76 16.58 -13.37
CA ALA A 220 -24.17 17.92 -13.79
C ALA A 220 -23.90 18.98 -12.73
N ASN A 221 -24.13 18.66 -11.45
CA ASN A 221 -23.83 19.54 -10.33
C ASN A 221 -22.32 19.80 -10.20
N LEU A 222 -21.47 18.77 -10.33
CA LEU A 222 -20.01 18.95 -10.34
C LEU A 222 -19.55 19.85 -11.50
N VAL A 223 -20.09 19.66 -12.70
CA VAL A 223 -19.80 20.53 -13.86
C VAL A 223 -20.18 21.98 -13.58
N SER A 224 -21.37 22.22 -13.04
CA SER A 224 -21.85 23.56 -12.69
C SER A 224 -20.91 24.25 -11.69
N ARG A 225 -20.43 23.52 -10.69
CA ARG A 225 -19.50 24.05 -9.68
C ARG A 225 -18.13 24.35 -10.24
N LEU A 226 -17.59 23.47 -11.07
CA LEU A 226 -16.31 23.72 -11.75
C LEU A 226 -16.38 25.00 -12.59
N LYS A 227 -17.47 25.21 -13.34
CA LYS A 227 -17.66 26.42 -14.15
C LYS A 227 -17.80 27.70 -13.30
N ALA A 228 -18.34 27.59 -12.08
CA ALA A 228 -18.52 28.72 -11.16
C ALA A 228 -17.30 29.01 -10.28
N ALA A 229 -16.43 28.02 -10.07
CA ALA A 229 -15.25 28.13 -9.22
C ALA A 229 -14.19 29.05 -9.84
N LYS A 230 -13.54 29.84 -8.99
CA LYS A 230 -12.43 30.72 -9.39
C LYS A 230 -11.09 30.03 -9.25
N LEU A 231 -10.93 29.14 -8.26
CA LEU A 231 -9.69 28.43 -7.92
C LEU A 231 -10.00 26.94 -7.64
N PRO A 232 -10.49 26.18 -8.64
CA PRO A 232 -10.72 24.74 -8.48
C PRO A 232 -9.39 23.97 -8.42
N VAL A 233 -9.27 23.04 -7.47
CA VAL A 233 -8.11 22.15 -7.33
C VAL A 233 -8.58 20.69 -7.24
N LEU A 234 -7.96 19.81 -8.02
CA LEU A 234 -8.23 18.37 -7.95
C LEU A 234 -7.29 17.68 -6.95
N ILE A 235 -7.75 16.60 -6.31
CA ILE A 235 -6.92 15.72 -5.49
C ILE A 235 -6.99 14.30 -6.07
N ALA A 236 -5.88 13.86 -6.67
CA ALA A 236 -5.76 12.53 -7.26
C ALA A 236 -5.46 11.46 -6.19
N GLY A 237 -6.39 10.52 -6.04
CA GLY A 237 -6.30 9.36 -5.17
C GLY A 237 -5.79 8.10 -5.87
N GLY A 238 -5.58 7.03 -5.10
CA GLY A 238 -5.24 5.71 -5.66
C GLY A 238 -6.34 5.13 -6.56
N GLY A 239 -7.59 5.56 -6.42
CA GLY A 239 -8.69 5.18 -7.30
C GLY A 239 -8.48 5.59 -8.76
N VAL A 240 -7.67 6.62 -9.05
CA VAL A 240 -7.28 6.97 -10.42
C VAL A 240 -6.51 5.81 -11.08
N LYS A 241 -5.55 5.22 -10.34
CA LYS A 241 -4.73 4.09 -10.81
C LYS A 241 -5.57 2.81 -10.95
N TYR A 242 -6.44 2.52 -9.97
CA TYR A 242 -7.31 1.33 -10.05
C TYR A 242 -8.38 1.44 -11.15
N ALA A 243 -8.80 2.65 -11.48
CA ALA A 243 -9.66 2.91 -12.62
C ALA A 243 -8.89 3.01 -13.94
N LEU A 244 -7.57 2.86 -13.99
CA LEU A 244 -6.78 3.05 -15.22
C LEU A 244 -7.10 4.39 -15.90
N ALA A 245 -7.20 5.44 -15.10
CA ALA A 245 -7.65 6.78 -15.48
C ALA A 245 -6.51 7.80 -15.57
N GLU A 246 -5.26 7.33 -15.58
CA GLU A 246 -4.04 8.16 -15.59
C GLU A 246 -4.05 9.15 -16.77
N THR A 247 -4.18 8.64 -18.00
CA THR A 247 -4.23 9.47 -19.21
C THR A 247 -5.46 10.37 -19.22
N THR A 248 -6.63 9.86 -18.81
CA THR A 248 -7.87 10.64 -18.76
C THR A 248 -7.74 11.85 -17.81
N LEU A 249 -7.13 11.66 -16.63
CA LEU A 249 -6.85 12.75 -15.70
C LEU A 249 -5.84 13.75 -16.29
N SER A 250 -4.77 13.24 -16.89
CA SER A 250 -3.73 14.06 -17.54
C SER A 250 -4.33 14.98 -18.61
N ASP A 251 -5.12 14.42 -19.53
CA ASP A 251 -5.72 15.14 -20.64
C ASP A 251 -6.76 16.15 -20.17
N LEU A 252 -7.60 15.79 -19.19
CA LEU A 252 -8.57 16.70 -18.58
C LEU A 252 -7.86 17.90 -17.93
N ALA A 253 -6.79 17.63 -17.17
CA ALA A 253 -6.02 18.66 -16.48
C ALA A 253 -5.41 19.66 -17.48
N LEU A 254 -4.78 19.17 -18.55
CA LEU A 254 -4.20 20.00 -19.60
C LEU A 254 -5.25 20.81 -20.35
N ARG A 255 -6.33 20.15 -20.79
CA ARG A 255 -7.37 20.77 -21.63
C ARG A 255 -8.07 21.94 -20.94
N HIS A 256 -8.29 21.83 -19.64
CA HIS A 256 -9.07 22.82 -18.88
C HIS A 256 -8.20 23.67 -17.93
N GLY A 257 -6.89 23.45 -17.90
CA GLY A 257 -5.95 24.12 -17.01
C GLY A 257 -6.11 23.75 -15.52
N LEU A 258 -6.75 22.61 -15.22
CA LEU A 258 -7.04 22.20 -13.84
C LEU A 258 -5.78 21.66 -13.15
N LEU A 259 -5.34 22.38 -12.12
CA LEU A 259 -4.22 21.94 -11.27
C LEU A 259 -4.67 20.82 -10.34
N PHE A 260 -3.78 19.88 -10.07
CA PHE A 260 -4.05 18.76 -9.18
C PHE A 260 -2.90 18.48 -8.22
N ALA A 261 -3.27 18.01 -7.03
CA ALA A 261 -2.35 17.47 -6.04
C ALA A 261 -2.56 15.96 -5.89
N GLU A 262 -1.60 15.28 -5.28
CA GLU A 262 -1.61 13.81 -5.19
C GLU A 262 -1.66 13.34 -3.73
N THR A 263 -2.49 12.34 -3.45
CA THR A 263 -2.36 11.57 -2.21
C THR A 263 -1.16 10.61 -2.30
N GLN A 264 -0.75 10.01 -1.17
CA GLN A 264 0.27 8.94 -1.21
C GLN A 264 -0.09 7.79 -2.17
N ALA A 265 -1.35 7.38 -2.17
CA ALA A 265 -1.82 6.30 -3.05
C ALA A 265 -1.96 6.74 -4.52
N GLY A 266 -2.21 8.03 -4.77
CA GLY A 266 -2.36 8.59 -6.11
C GLY A 266 -1.05 9.05 -6.74
N LYS A 267 0.01 9.25 -5.95
CA LYS A 267 1.32 9.67 -6.43
C LYS A 267 1.83 8.74 -7.52
N GLY A 268 2.28 9.36 -8.63
CA GLY A 268 2.76 8.63 -9.79
C GLY A 268 1.66 8.02 -10.65
N ALA A 269 0.40 8.43 -10.50
CA ALA A 269 -0.62 8.19 -11.51
C ALA A 269 -0.30 9.00 -12.78
N VAL A 270 0.11 10.25 -12.62
CA VAL A 270 0.55 11.12 -13.72
C VAL A 270 2.03 11.42 -13.51
N PRO A 271 2.84 11.61 -14.58
CA PRO A 271 4.26 11.96 -14.44
C PRO A 271 4.47 13.17 -13.53
N TRP A 272 5.54 13.13 -12.73
CA TRP A 272 5.83 14.18 -11.74
C TRP A 272 6.02 15.57 -12.37
N ASP A 273 6.51 15.63 -13.60
CA ASP A 273 6.83 16.84 -14.35
C ASP A 273 5.65 17.38 -15.16
N HIS A 274 4.49 16.72 -15.09
CA HIS A 274 3.26 17.22 -15.69
C HIS A 274 2.96 18.67 -15.23
N PRO A 275 2.64 19.59 -16.14
CA PRO A 275 2.56 21.03 -15.83
C PRO A 275 1.46 21.36 -14.82
N CYS A 276 0.40 20.56 -14.77
CA CYS A 276 -0.69 20.71 -13.82
C CYS A 276 -0.49 19.98 -12.48
N ASN A 277 0.60 19.20 -12.32
CA ASN A 277 0.85 18.44 -11.09
C ASN A 277 1.57 19.32 -10.05
N LEU A 278 0.95 19.49 -8.89
CA LEU A 278 1.47 20.25 -7.74
C LEU A 278 2.27 19.36 -6.76
N GLY A 279 2.33 18.06 -7.01
CA GLY A 279 2.99 17.06 -6.17
C GLY A 279 2.12 16.57 -5.00
N GLY A 280 2.77 15.94 -4.03
CA GLY A 280 2.11 15.33 -2.89
C GLY A 280 1.38 16.33 -2.00
N LEU A 281 0.23 15.94 -1.46
CA LEU A 281 -0.58 16.74 -0.55
C LEU A 281 -0.43 16.28 0.91
N GLY A 282 -0.54 17.21 1.86
CA GLY A 282 -0.78 16.91 3.26
C GLY A 282 0.41 17.12 4.20
N VAL A 283 0.40 16.39 5.32
CA VAL A 283 1.45 16.40 6.38
C VAL A 283 2.84 16.17 5.80
N THR A 284 2.93 15.32 4.79
CA THR A 284 4.16 14.96 4.06
C THR A 284 4.15 15.51 2.61
N GLY A 285 3.29 16.48 2.33
CA GLY A 285 3.12 17.06 0.99
C GLY A 285 4.06 18.22 0.66
N SER A 286 4.00 18.65 -0.60
CA SER A 286 4.67 19.84 -1.11
C SER A 286 4.01 21.11 -0.57
N GLN A 287 4.81 22.17 -0.45
CA GLN A 287 4.28 23.48 -0.10
C GLN A 287 3.31 24.01 -1.17
N ALA A 288 3.58 23.71 -2.45
CA ALA A 288 2.75 24.12 -3.58
C ALA A 288 1.33 23.50 -3.50
N ALA A 289 1.23 22.19 -3.28
CA ALA A 289 -0.05 21.50 -3.14
C ALA A 289 -0.82 21.98 -1.90
N ASN A 290 -0.13 22.11 -0.77
CA ASN A 290 -0.75 22.57 0.48
C ASN A 290 -1.29 24.00 0.37
N LEU A 291 -0.55 24.91 -0.27
CA LEU A 291 -1.00 26.29 -0.51
C LEU A 291 -2.20 26.33 -1.47
N ALA A 292 -2.19 25.50 -2.52
CA ALA A 292 -3.29 25.43 -3.48
C ALA A 292 -4.60 25.04 -2.81
N VAL A 293 -4.63 23.95 -2.03
CA VAL A 293 -5.87 23.52 -1.36
C VAL A 293 -6.32 24.43 -0.22
N GLN A 294 -5.39 25.16 0.41
CA GLN A 294 -5.74 26.16 1.43
C GLN A 294 -6.49 27.35 0.84
N ASN A 295 -6.15 27.73 -0.39
CA ASN A 295 -6.70 28.89 -1.09
C ASN A 295 -7.84 28.54 -2.07
N ALA A 296 -8.06 27.26 -2.35
CA ALA A 296 -9.10 26.79 -3.23
C ALA A 296 -10.49 27.18 -2.74
N ASP A 297 -11.38 27.55 -3.66
CA ASP A 297 -12.81 27.72 -3.41
C ASP A 297 -13.61 26.46 -3.75
N LEU A 298 -13.05 25.56 -4.56
CA LEU A 298 -13.56 24.23 -4.85
C LEU A 298 -12.44 23.20 -4.83
N ILE A 299 -12.63 22.12 -4.07
CA ILE A 299 -11.75 20.96 -4.02
C ILE A 299 -12.53 19.77 -4.56
N VAL A 300 -11.96 19.05 -5.53
CA VAL A 300 -12.55 17.83 -6.09
C VAL A 300 -11.62 16.66 -5.81
N GLY A 301 -11.99 15.81 -4.86
CA GLY A 301 -11.25 14.57 -4.61
C GLY A 301 -11.67 13.47 -5.57
N ILE A 302 -10.70 12.81 -6.22
CA ILE A 302 -10.96 11.80 -7.24
C ILE A 302 -10.33 10.48 -6.83
N GLY A 303 -11.18 9.48 -6.54
CA GLY A 303 -10.73 8.16 -6.12
C GLY A 303 -9.91 8.19 -4.83
N THR A 304 -10.16 9.16 -3.95
CA THR A 304 -9.42 9.38 -2.70
C THR A 304 -10.31 9.14 -1.48
N ARG A 305 -9.70 8.72 -0.38
CA ARG A 305 -10.39 8.50 0.90
C ARG A 305 -10.25 9.69 1.87
N LEU A 306 -9.51 10.72 1.46
CA LEU A 306 -9.15 11.90 2.26
C LEU A 306 -8.68 11.53 3.67
N GLN A 307 -7.59 10.77 3.74
CA GLN A 307 -7.06 10.30 5.03
C GLN A 307 -6.41 11.45 5.83
N ASP A 308 -6.15 11.18 7.10
CA ASP A 308 -5.55 12.11 8.07
C ASP A 308 -4.38 12.90 7.49
N PHE A 309 -3.34 12.20 6.99
CA PHE A 309 -2.16 12.84 6.42
C PHE A 309 -2.50 13.74 5.22
N THR A 310 -3.37 13.29 4.31
CA THR A 310 -3.77 14.07 3.12
C THR A 310 -4.48 15.37 3.51
N THR A 311 -5.31 15.33 4.55
CA THR A 311 -6.12 16.48 4.98
C THR A 311 -5.43 17.36 6.03
N GLY A 312 -4.23 17.00 6.46
CA GLY A 312 -3.55 17.65 7.59
C GLY A 312 -4.43 17.62 8.84
N SER A 313 -4.96 16.43 9.16
CA SER A 313 -5.91 16.22 10.25
C SER A 313 -7.13 17.13 10.17
N ALA A 314 -7.75 17.18 8.98
CA ALA A 314 -8.87 18.06 8.65
C ALA A 314 -8.59 19.57 8.83
N GLY A 315 -7.33 19.97 8.96
CA GLY A 315 -6.90 21.35 9.21
C GLY A 315 -6.39 22.10 7.98
N LEU A 316 -6.18 21.38 6.86
CA LEU A 316 -5.54 21.91 5.66
C LEU A 316 -6.50 22.64 4.72
N PHE A 317 -7.75 22.20 4.60
CA PHE A 317 -8.71 22.81 3.68
C PHE A 317 -9.16 24.19 4.19
N GLY A 318 -9.29 25.13 3.25
CA GLY A 318 -9.78 26.47 3.56
C GLY A 318 -11.24 26.46 4.03
N ALA A 319 -11.61 27.36 4.95
CA ALA A 319 -12.98 27.42 5.49
C ALA A 319 -14.06 27.77 4.44
N LYS A 320 -13.65 28.28 3.28
CA LYS A 320 -14.56 28.62 2.16
C LYS A 320 -14.58 27.55 1.06
N ALA A 321 -13.74 26.52 1.17
CA ALA A 321 -13.63 25.51 0.14
C ALA A 321 -14.88 24.62 0.13
N GLN A 322 -15.55 24.57 -1.01
CA GLN A 322 -16.53 23.53 -1.29
C GLN A 322 -15.80 22.23 -1.59
N LEU A 323 -16.33 21.10 -1.13
CA LEU A 323 -15.74 19.78 -1.35
C LEU A 323 -16.70 18.90 -2.14
N VAL A 324 -16.21 18.37 -3.26
CA VAL A 324 -16.86 17.30 -4.03
C VAL A 324 -15.96 16.07 -4.01
N GLN A 325 -16.55 14.89 -3.83
CA GLN A 325 -15.86 13.61 -3.86
C GLN A 325 -16.39 12.72 -4.97
N VAL A 326 -15.52 12.43 -5.93
CA VAL A 326 -15.70 11.41 -6.95
C VAL A 326 -15.16 10.09 -6.40
N ASN A 327 -16.02 9.13 -6.10
CA ASN A 327 -15.58 7.83 -5.58
C ASN A 327 -16.52 6.69 -5.98
N ILE A 328 -15.95 5.52 -6.26
CA ILE A 328 -16.75 4.32 -6.58
C ILE A 328 -17.47 3.74 -5.37
N ALA A 329 -16.95 4.01 -4.16
CA ALA A 329 -17.58 3.62 -2.91
C ALA A 329 -18.30 4.81 -2.28
N ALA A 330 -19.63 4.71 -2.16
CA ALA A 330 -20.47 5.75 -1.54
C ALA A 330 -19.98 6.15 -0.13
N TYR A 331 -19.49 5.18 0.65
CA TYR A 331 -18.92 5.44 1.98
C TYR A 331 -17.81 6.50 1.96
N ASP A 332 -16.91 6.47 0.98
CA ASP A 332 -15.85 7.47 0.88
C ASP A 332 -16.34 8.77 0.24
N ALA A 333 -17.30 8.68 -0.68
CA ALA A 333 -17.87 9.86 -1.34
C ALA A 333 -18.48 10.84 -0.31
N HIS A 334 -19.11 10.34 0.76
CA HIS A 334 -19.75 11.17 1.79
C HIS A 334 -18.79 11.76 2.85
N LYS A 335 -17.49 11.42 2.81
CA LYS A 335 -16.56 11.90 3.85
C LYS A 335 -16.46 13.42 3.83
N PHE A 336 -16.27 14.00 5.01
CA PHE A 336 -16.19 15.46 5.21
C PHE A 336 -17.45 16.22 4.75
N ALA A 337 -18.61 15.56 4.76
CA ALA A 337 -19.87 16.12 4.24
C ALA A 337 -19.72 16.67 2.81
N ALA A 338 -18.87 16.02 2.01
CA ALA A 338 -18.69 16.37 0.61
C ALA A 338 -19.97 16.12 -0.18
N GLU A 339 -20.15 16.91 -1.23
CA GLU A 339 -21.10 16.55 -2.28
C GLU A 339 -20.55 15.36 -3.06
N THR A 340 -21.44 14.45 -3.45
CA THR A 340 -21.04 13.15 -3.97
C THR A 340 -21.14 13.09 -5.49
N VAL A 341 -20.18 12.36 -6.07
CA VAL A 341 -20.29 11.78 -7.40
C VAL A 341 -19.89 10.31 -7.28
N VAL A 342 -20.87 9.43 -7.17
CA VAL A 342 -20.64 7.99 -6.96
C VAL A 342 -20.48 7.30 -8.31
N GLY A 343 -19.24 6.99 -8.69
CA GLY A 343 -18.95 6.36 -9.98
C GLY A 343 -17.48 5.96 -10.13
N ASP A 344 -17.19 5.21 -11.19
CA ASP A 344 -15.81 4.91 -11.58
C ASP A 344 -15.07 6.19 -11.96
N ALA A 345 -13.84 6.35 -11.46
CA ALA A 345 -13.08 7.59 -11.66
C ALA A 345 -12.84 7.89 -13.14
N LYS A 346 -12.58 6.88 -13.98
CA LYS A 346 -12.36 7.07 -15.41
C LYS A 346 -13.63 7.58 -16.11
N VAL A 347 -14.76 6.90 -15.88
CA VAL A 347 -16.04 7.25 -16.50
C VAL A 347 -16.49 8.65 -16.08
N VAL A 348 -16.29 9.02 -14.82
CA VAL A 348 -16.59 10.37 -14.35
C VAL A 348 -15.69 11.41 -15.02
N LEU A 349 -14.38 11.18 -15.10
CA LEU A 349 -13.44 12.09 -15.74
C LEU A 349 -13.74 12.28 -17.24
N GLU A 350 -14.11 11.21 -17.95
CA GLU A 350 -14.54 11.27 -19.36
C GLU A 350 -15.81 12.12 -19.51
N GLY A 351 -16.82 11.90 -18.66
CA GLY A 351 -18.05 12.69 -18.63
C GLY A 351 -17.80 14.17 -18.31
N LEU A 352 -16.88 14.46 -17.38
CA LEU A 352 -16.46 15.83 -17.08
C LEU A 352 -15.78 16.49 -18.28
N SER A 353 -14.87 15.78 -18.95
CA SER A 353 -14.16 16.31 -20.11
C SER A 353 -15.11 16.73 -21.23
N ALA A 354 -16.14 15.91 -21.49
CA ALA A 354 -17.16 16.24 -22.48
C ALA A 354 -18.04 17.44 -22.06
N ALA A 355 -18.46 17.50 -20.80
CA ALA A 355 -19.37 18.55 -20.31
C ALA A 355 -18.69 19.92 -20.08
N LEU A 356 -17.37 19.93 -19.97
CA LEU A 356 -16.51 21.11 -19.86
C LEU A 356 -15.95 21.58 -21.21
N ASP A 357 -16.40 21.02 -22.33
CA ASP A 357 -15.89 21.43 -23.65
C ASP A 357 -15.96 22.96 -23.84
N GLY A 358 -14.87 23.52 -24.40
CA GLY A 358 -14.68 24.96 -24.56
C GLY A 358 -14.48 25.78 -23.27
N TRP A 359 -14.52 25.17 -22.07
CA TRP A 359 -14.27 25.86 -20.80
C TRP A 359 -12.81 25.69 -20.34
N MET A 360 -12.21 26.73 -19.77
CA MET A 360 -10.92 26.67 -19.07
C MET A 360 -10.97 27.47 -17.77
N THR A 361 -10.19 27.04 -16.78
CA THR A 361 -10.00 27.82 -15.55
C THR A 361 -9.15 29.08 -15.82
N THR A 362 -9.39 30.14 -15.06
CA THR A 362 -8.71 31.44 -15.21
C THR A 362 -7.53 31.62 -14.26
N SER A 363 -7.32 30.72 -13.29
CA SER A 363 -6.33 30.88 -12.23
C SER A 363 -5.25 29.80 -12.26
N SER A 364 -4.00 30.20 -12.56
CA SER A 364 -2.86 29.27 -12.43
C SER A 364 -1.50 29.92 -12.21
N GLU A 365 -1.27 31.19 -12.60
CA GLU A 365 0.09 31.77 -12.57
C GLU A 365 0.77 31.74 -11.19
N SER A 366 0.06 32.14 -10.12
CA SER A 366 0.62 32.14 -8.76
C SER A 366 0.91 30.73 -8.24
N LEU A 367 0.10 29.74 -8.62
CA LEU A 367 0.28 28.34 -8.23
C LEU A 367 1.35 27.64 -9.08
N GLN A 368 1.49 28.01 -10.35
CA GLN A 368 2.60 27.58 -11.20
C GLN A 368 3.94 28.16 -10.71
N ALA A 369 3.94 29.40 -10.23
CA ALA A 369 5.10 29.98 -9.56
C ALA A 369 5.44 29.22 -8.26
N ALA A 370 4.44 28.88 -7.44
CA ALA A 370 4.64 28.08 -6.23
C ALA A 370 5.19 26.68 -6.55
N ARG A 371 4.71 26.03 -7.62
CA ARG A 371 5.24 24.76 -8.13
C ARG A 371 6.71 24.90 -8.53
N SER A 372 7.05 25.93 -9.30
CA SER A 372 8.42 26.15 -9.77
C SER A 372 9.37 26.40 -8.61
N ALA A 373 8.97 27.21 -7.62
CA ALA A 373 9.73 27.43 -6.39
C ALA A 373 9.93 26.13 -5.59
N TRP A 374 8.89 25.29 -5.53
CA TRP A 374 8.99 23.97 -4.89
C TRP A 374 9.99 23.06 -5.61
N THR A 375 9.95 23.00 -6.95
CA THR A 375 10.91 22.20 -7.74
C THR A 375 12.34 22.61 -7.45
N THR A 376 12.67 23.91 -7.47
CA THR A 376 14.01 24.42 -7.12
C THR A 376 14.43 24.04 -5.70
N THR A 377 13.49 24.11 -4.74
CA THR A 377 13.74 23.73 -3.34
C THR A 377 14.04 22.25 -3.20
N VAL A 378 13.33 21.39 -3.94
CA VAL A 378 13.60 19.95 -4.00
C VAL A 378 14.95 19.68 -4.67
N ASP A 379 15.27 20.34 -5.80
CA ASP A 379 16.55 20.15 -6.50
C ASP A 379 17.74 20.40 -5.58
N ALA A 380 17.70 21.48 -4.80
CA ALA A 380 18.74 21.80 -3.83
C ALA A 380 18.86 20.75 -2.72
N ALA A 381 17.74 20.18 -2.25
CA ALA A 381 17.74 19.18 -1.18
C ALA A 381 18.26 17.80 -1.61
N LEU A 382 18.22 17.49 -2.92
CA LEU A 382 18.70 16.23 -3.50
C LEU A 382 20.22 16.22 -3.78
N LEU A 383 20.91 17.34 -3.59
CA LEU A 383 22.35 17.46 -3.79
C LEU A 383 23.12 16.69 -2.69
N PRO A 384 24.26 16.06 -3.04
CA PRO A 384 25.09 15.36 -2.06
C PRO A 384 25.57 16.30 -0.94
N PRO A 385 25.87 15.77 0.26
CA PRO A 385 26.39 16.58 1.35
C PRO A 385 27.77 17.15 0.99
N VAL A 386 28.09 18.34 1.50
CA VAL A 386 29.43 18.94 1.36
C VAL A 386 30.47 18.15 2.16
N SER A 387 30.07 17.62 3.32
CA SER A 387 30.90 16.80 4.21
C SER A 387 30.02 15.97 5.14
N GLY A 388 30.54 14.83 5.61
CA GLY A 388 29.83 13.94 6.53
C GLY A 388 28.83 12.99 5.84
N PRO A 389 28.14 12.14 6.61
CA PRO A 389 27.14 11.22 6.07
C PRO A 389 25.95 11.97 5.45
N PRO A 390 25.32 11.42 4.40
CA PRO A 390 24.13 12.02 3.80
C PRO A 390 22.92 11.93 4.72
N ASN A 391 21.91 12.76 4.50
CA ASN A 391 20.57 12.50 5.01
C ASN A 391 19.76 11.62 4.04
N GLU A 392 18.62 11.10 4.50
CA GLU A 392 17.72 10.24 3.71
C GLU A 392 17.32 10.87 2.36
N THR A 393 16.95 12.16 2.34
CA THR A 393 16.57 12.89 1.12
C THR A 393 17.70 12.89 0.08
N GLN A 394 18.96 13.00 0.51
CA GLN A 394 20.11 13.01 -0.40
C GLN A 394 20.41 11.63 -0.97
N VAL A 395 20.19 10.56 -0.19
CA VAL A 395 20.24 9.17 -0.69
C VAL A 395 19.18 8.95 -1.77
N LEU A 396 17.96 9.46 -1.57
CA LEU A 396 16.90 9.42 -2.59
C LEU A 396 17.29 10.20 -3.85
N GLY A 397 18.02 11.31 -3.71
CA GLY A 397 18.55 12.07 -4.85
C GLY A 397 19.56 11.29 -5.67
N ALA A 398 20.48 10.59 -5.01
CA ALA A 398 21.42 9.69 -5.66
C ALA A 398 20.71 8.54 -6.37
N LEU A 399 19.75 7.91 -5.70
CA LEU A 399 18.94 6.88 -6.32
C LEU A 399 18.19 7.42 -7.55
N TRP A 400 17.53 8.57 -7.45
CA TRP A 400 16.77 9.14 -8.56
C TRP A 400 17.63 9.45 -9.79
N ARG A 401 18.87 9.93 -9.61
CA ARG A 401 19.80 10.19 -10.72
C ARG A 401 20.24 8.93 -11.46
N GLN A 402 20.30 7.79 -10.76
CA GLN A 402 20.74 6.51 -11.34
C GLN A 402 19.57 5.61 -11.75
N ALA A 403 18.40 5.80 -11.13
CA ALA A 403 17.19 5.06 -11.45
C ALA A 403 16.74 5.42 -12.87
N GLY A 404 16.59 4.42 -13.74
CA GLY A 404 16.00 4.62 -15.05
C GLY A 404 14.56 5.16 -14.94
N ASP A 405 14.10 5.81 -16.01
CA ASP A 405 12.78 6.47 -16.04
C ASP A 405 11.60 5.52 -15.76
N ASP A 406 11.77 4.22 -16.06
CA ASP A 406 10.77 3.18 -15.83
C ASP A 406 11.02 2.35 -14.56
N ALA A 407 11.92 2.76 -13.66
CA ALA A 407 12.15 2.06 -12.41
C ALA A 407 10.91 2.05 -11.49
N ILE A 408 10.84 1.05 -10.61
CA ILE A 408 9.86 0.99 -9.52
C ILE A 408 10.58 1.15 -8.20
N VAL A 409 10.17 2.11 -7.39
CA VAL A 409 10.59 2.21 -5.99
C VAL A 409 9.52 1.64 -5.06
N VAL A 410 9.96 0.83 -4.11
CA VAL A 410 9.14 0.16 -3.11
C VAL A 410 9.51 0.66 -1.73
N GLY A 411 8.53 1.02 -0.92
CA GLY A 411 8.70 1.40 0.49
C GLY A 411 7.40 1.23 1.27
N ALA A 412 7.47 1.32 2.60
CA ALA A 412 6.27 1.19 3.45
C ALA A 412 6.25 2.09 4.68
N ALA A 413 7.28 2.03 5.52
CA ALA A 413 7.22 2.67 6.84
C ALA A 413 8.43 3.57 7.13
N GLY A 414 8.34 4.31 8.22
CA GLY A 414 9.43 5.17 8.70
C GLY A 414 9.40 6.59 8.12
N GLY A 415 10.59 7.18 7.95
CA GLY A 415 10.77 8.50 7.32
C GLY A 415 10.55 8.47 5.81
N LEU A 416 10.97 7.37 5.18
CA LEU A 416 10.97 7.16 3.73
C LEU A 416 9.65 7.52 3.04
N PRO A 417 8.46 7.07 3.49
CA PRO A 417 7.21 7.47 2.85
C PRO A 417 7.04 8.98 2.77
N GLY A 418 7.42 9.70 3.83
CA GLY A 418 7.32 11.15 3.91
C GLY A 418 8.28 11.85 2.96
N ASP A 419 9.55 11.48 2.96
CA ASP A 419 10.55 12.07 2.07
C ASP A 419 10.27 11.71 0.61
N MET A 420 9.93 10.46 0.32
CA MET A 420 9.59 10.04 -1.04
C MET A 420 8.36 10.74 -1.60
N GLN A 421 7.33 11.01 -0.79
CA GLN A 421 6.17 11.75 -1.27
C GLN A 421 6.56 13.15 -1.75
N LYS A 422 7.48 13.81 -1.01
CA LYS A 422 8.00 15.15 -1.31
C LYS A 422 8.91 15.18 -2.53
N VAL A 423 9.85 14.22 -2.63
CA VAL A 423 11.01 14.36 -3.52
C VAL A 423 11.09 13.32 -4.63
N TRP A 424 10.43 12.16 -4.52
CA TRP A 424 10.53 11.14 -5.57
C TRP A 424 9.78 11.57 -6.83
N ARG A 425 10.46 11.44 -7.98
CA ARG A 425 10.05 11.98 -9.28
C ARG A 425 9.85 10.85 -10.30
N THR A 426 8.78 10.09 -10.13
CA THR A 426 8.41 9.01 -11.04
C THR A 426 7.87 9.56 -12.36
N LYS A 427 8.38 9.04 -13.49
CA LYS A 427 7.91 9.43 -14.84
C LYS A 427 6.88 8.46 -15.40
N THR A 428 6.97 7.18 -15.05
CA THR A 428 6.00 6.16 -15.51
C THR A 428 4.99 5.81 -14.42
N SER A 429 3.74 5.54 -14.83
CA SER A 429 2.74 4.97 -13.92
C SER A 429 3.23 3.64 -13.33
N GLY A 430 2.86 3.40 -12.07
CA GLY A 430 3.32 2.23 -11.33
C GLY A 430 4.79 2.26 -10.89
N GLY A 431 5.54 3.34 -11.16
CA GLY A 431 6.93 3.51 -10.69
C GLY A 431 7.05 3.91 -9.22
N TYR A 432 5.95 4.32 -8.58
CA TYR A 432 5.88 4.65 -7.16
C TYR A 432 5.00 3.64 -6.41
N HIS A 433 5.64 2.73 -5.68
CA HIS A 433 4.98 1.66 -4.92
C HIS A 433 5.17 1.86 -3.41
N MET A 434 4.30 2.66 -2.80
CA MET A 434 4.40 3.00 -1.38
C MET A 434 3.24 2.40 -0.58
N GLU A 435 3.51 1.52 0.38
CA GLU A 435 2.53 1.08 1.37
C GLU A 435 2.47 2.07 2.53
N TYR A 436 1.55 3.02 2.48
CA TYR A 436 1.40 4.01 3.57
C TYR A 436 -0.06 4.14 4.02
N GLY A 437 -0.84 3.08 3.79
CA GLY A 437 -2.21 2.98 4.27
C GLY A 437 -2.25 2.47 5.71
N TYR A 438 -1.46 1.41 5.98
CA TYR A 438 -1.27 0.84 7.31
C TYR A 438 0.10 1.17 7.91
N SER A 439 1.04 1.66 7.09
CA SER A 439 2.41 1.99 7.51
C SER A 439 3.10 0.79 8.17
N CYS A 440 2.96 -0.38 7.54
CA CYS A 440 3.39 -1.65 8.08
C CYS A 440 4.86 -1.90 7.80
N MET A 441 5.69 -1.86 8.84
CA MET A 441 7.08 -2.30 8.76
C MET A 441 7.15 -3.81 8.42
N GLY A 442 8.26 -4.21 7.80
CA GLY A 442 8.48 -5.55 7.27
C GLY A 442 7.85 -5.81 5.90
N TYR A 443 7.15 -4.82 5.31
CA TYR A 443 6.56 -4.95 3.98
C TYR A 443 7.60 -4.83 2.86
N GLU A 444 8.67 -4.07 3.05
CA GLU A 444 9.49 -3.54 1.96
C GLU A 444 10.16 -4.65 1.11
N ILE A 445 10.89 -5.57 1.74
CA ILE A 445 11.62 -6.64 1.03
C ILE A 445 10.64 -7.64 0.40
N ALA A 446 9.68 -8.14 1.18
CA ALA A 446 8.66 -9.06 0.71
C ALA A 446 7.79 -8.44 -0.41
N GLY A 447 7.43 -7.18 -0.25
CA GLY A 447 6.70 -6.40 -1.23
C GLY A 447 7.51 -6.19 -2.50
N GLY A 448 8.82 -5.98 -2.39
CA GLY A 448 9.75 -5.94 -3.53
C GLY A 448 9.69 -7.21 -4.38
N VAL A 449 9.67 -8.39 -3.74
CA VAL A 449 9.47 -9.68 -4.42
C VAL A 449 8.15 -9.69 -5.19
N GLY A 450 7.04 -9.33 -4.53
CA GLY A 450 5.72 -9.27 -5.15
C GLY A 450 5.62 -8.28 -6.32
N VAL A 451 6.26 -7.12 -6.20
CA VAL A 451 6.32 -6.09 -7.25
C VAL A 451 7.10 -6.61 -8.46
N LYS A 452 8.27 -7.23 -8.25
CA LYS A 452 9.07 -7.80 -9.34
C LYS A 452 8.34 -8.94 -10.04
N MET A 453 7.58 -9.76 -9.31
CA MET A 453 6.69 -10.76 -9.93
C MET A 453 5.60 -10.13 -10.81
N ALA A 454 5.10 -8.95 -10.43
CA ALA A 454 4.07 -8.25 -11.20
C ALA A 454 4.63 -7.48 -12.41
N SER A 455 5.89 -7.05 -12.35
CA SER A 455 6.60 -6.29 -13.38
C SER A 455 8.02 -6.84 -13.58
N PRO A 456 8.17 -8.08 -14.11
CA PRO A 456 9.46 -8.76 -14.24
C PRO A 456 10.46 -7.99 -15.09
N GLU A 457 9.99 -7.19 -16.04
CA GLU A 457 10.79 -6.36 -16.95
C GLU A 457 11.39 -5.11 -16.32
N ARG A 458 10.83 -4.63 -15.20
CA ARG A 458 11.23 -3.34 -14.58
C ARG A 458 12.27 -3.55 -13.49
N GLU A 459 13.22 -2.62 -13.36
CA GLU A 459 14.12 -2.59 -12.20
C GLU A 459 13.36 -2.16 -10.94
N VAL A 460 13.55 -2.92 -9.86
CA VAL A 460 12.81 -2.74 -8.60
C VAL A 460 13.80 -2.39 -7.50
N TYR A 461 13.67 -1.18 -6.97
CA TYR A 461 14.45 -0.65 -5.85
C TYR A 461 13.63 -0.68 -4.57
N VAL A 462 14.07 -1.47 -3.60
CA VAL A 462 13.43 -1.57 -2.29
C VAL A 462 14.14 -0.65 -1.32
N LEU A 463 13.46 0.37 -0.83
CA LEU A 463 13.98 1.30 0.17
C LEU A 463 13.56 0.82 1.55
N VAL A 464 14.53 0.56 2.43
CA VAL A 464 14.26 0.00 3.77
C VAL A 464 15.22 0.60 4.80
N GLY A 465 14.68 0.98 5.96
CA GLY A 465 15.49 1.36 7.12
C GLY A 465 15.96 0.14 7.92
N ASP A 466 17.06 0.28 8.68
CA ASP A 466 17.64 -0.77 9.51
C ASP A 466 16.62 -1.44 10.45
N GLY A 467 15.74 -0.66 11.08
CA GLY A 467 14.67 -1.19 11.94
C GLY A 467 13.67 -2.10 11.22
N SER A 468 13.26 -1.74 9.99
CA SER A 468 12.32 -2.56 9.20
C SER A 468 13.01 -3.77 8.55
N TYR A 469 14.27 -3.61 8.15
CA TYR A 469 15.10 -4.72 7.66
C TYR A 469 15.16 -5.86 8.68
N LEU A 470 15.39 -5.53 9.96
CA LEU A 470 15.49 -6.53 11.01
C LEU A 470 14.18 -7.30 11.29
N MET A 471 13.04 -6.83 10.79
CA MET A 471 11.75 -7.53 10.95
C MET A 471 11.54 -8.68 9.96
N MET A 472 11.90 -8.49 8.68
CA MET A 472 11.56 -9.44 7.58
C MET A 472 12.70 -9.65 6.58
N ASN A 473 13.95 -9.56 7.03
CA ASN A 473 15.15 -9.77 6.20
C ASN A 473 15.24 -11.16 5.56
N ALA A 474 14.62 -12.19 6.14
CA ALA A 474 14.67 -13.56 5.62
C ALA A 474 14.17 -13.67 4.17
N GLU A 475 13.31 -12.75 3.72
CA GLU A 475 12.80 -12.73 2.35
C GLU A 475 13.84 -12.36 1.28
N ILE A 476 15.04 -11.95 1.68
CA ILE A 476 16.20 -11.93 0.78
C ILE A 476 16.47 -13.35 0.27
N ALA A 477 16.42 -14.36 1.14
CA ALA A 477 16.59 -15.75 0.74
C ALA A 477 15.43 -16.23 -0.15
N THR A 478 14.21 -15.77 0.09
CA THR A 478 13.06 -16.02 -0.81
C THR A 478 13.34 -15.47 -2.21
N ALA A 479 13.78 -14.20 -2.31
CA ALA A 479 14.11 -13.57 -3.59
C ALA A 479 15.21 -14.35 -4.34
N VAL A 480 16.29 -14.72 -3.64
CA VAL A 480 17.40 -15.51 -4.20
C VAL A 480 16.94 -16.90 -4.64
N MET A 481 16.20 -17.63 -3.79
CA MET A 481 15.68 -18.96 -4.07
C MET A 481 14.81 -18.98 -5.33
N MET A 482 14.03 -17.92 -5.56
CA MET A 482 13.13 -17.80 -6.71
C MET A 482 13.82 -17.21 -7.96
N GLY A 483 15.08 -16.78 -7.87
CA GLY A 483 15.75 -16.05 -8.95
C GLY A 483 15.13 -14.68 -9.23
N ILE A 484 14.44 -14.08 -8.25
CA ILE A 484 13.81 -12.77 -8.37
C ILE A 484 14.83 -11.70 -7.98
N LYS A 485 15.37 -11.01 -8.99
CA LYS A 485 16.29 -9.89 -8.80
C LYS A 485 15.56 -8.64 -8.30
N ILE A 486 15.93 -8.19 -7.10
CA ILE A 486 15.58 -6.87 -6.54
C ILE A 486 16.84 -6.16 -6.03
N ILE A 487 16.85 -4.83 -6.05
CA ILE A 487 17.94 -4.01 -5.50
C ILE A 487 17.45 -3.39 -4.20
N ILE A 488 17.94 -3.90 -3.07
CA ILE A 488 17.58 -3.43 -1.73
C ILE A 488 18.56 -2.34 -1.32
N ILE A 489 18.04 -1.19 -0.95
CA ILE A 489 18.80 -0.05 -0.43
C ILE A 489 18.46 0.07 1.05
N LEU A 490 19.42 -0.34 1.87
CA LEU A 490 19.31 -0.27 3.32
C LEU A 490 19.91 1.04 3.80
N ILE A 491 19.05 1.93 4.28
CA ILE A 491 19.44 3.20 4.88
C ILE A 491 19.58 2.98 6.39
N ASP A 492 20.83 2.87 6.86
CA ASP A 492 21.14 2.64 8.27
C ASP A 492 21.24 3.97 9.00
N ASN A 493 20.34 4.21 9.95
CA ASN A 493 20.36 5.39 10.80
C ASN A 493 20.35 5.05 12.31
N GLY A 494 20.60 3.78 12.64
CA GLY A 494 20.71 3.30 14.02
C GLY A 494 19.39 3.24 14.80
N GLY A 495 18.25 3.08 14.12
CA GLY A 495 16.97 2.74 14.73
C GLY A 495 15.74 3.39 14.07
N TYR A 496 14.76 3.77 14.89
CA TYR A 496 13.50 4.40 14.48
C TYR A 496 13.63 5.93 14.39
N GLY A 497 14.49 6.41 13.48
CA GLY A 497 14.86 7.82 13.35
C GLY A 497 13.67 8.80 13.20
N CYS A 498 12.64 8.46 12.43
CA CYS A 498 11.47 9.35 12.28
C CYS A 498 10.63 9.47 13.57
N ILE A 499 10.53 8.39 14.36
CA ILE A 499 9.80 8.38 15.63
C ILE A 499 10.61 9.11 16.70
N HIS A 500 11.93 8.99 16.67
CA HIS A 500 12.83 9.81 17.48
C HIS A 500 12.59 11.32 17.26
N ARG A 501 12.54 11.75 15.99
CA ARG A 501 12.23 13.15 15.65
C ARG A 501 10.84 13.56 16.08
N LEU A 502 9.83 12.69 15.90
CA LEU A 502 8.48 12.96 16.35
C LEU A 502 8.42 13.15 17.86
N GLN A 503 9.08 12.28 18.64
CA GLN A 503 9.17 12.36 20.09
C GLN A 503 9.84 13.67 20.55
N LYS A 504 10.89 14.13 19.87
CA LYS A 504 11.51 15.44 20.15
C LYS A 504 10.54 16.58 19.83
N SER A 505 9.78 16.49 18.75
CA SER A 505 8.85 17.54 18.32
C SER A 505 7.70 17.79 19.31
N THR A 506 7.34 16.79 20.12
CA THR A 506 6.35 16.91 21.20
C THR A 506 6.92 17.55 22.48
N GLY A 507 8.20 17.96 22.46
CA GLY A 507 8.91 18.51 23.60
C GLY A 507 9.42 17.46 24.59
N SER A 508 9.19 16.17 24.31
CA SER A 508 9.70 15.05 25.11
C SER A 508 11.19 14.82 24.87
N GLN A 509 11.87 14.26 25.87
CA GLN A 509 13.23 13.74 25.69
C GLN A 509 13.18 12.48 24.80
N PRO A 510 14.11 12.31 23.86
CA PRO A 510 14.18 11.11 23.06
C PRO A 510 14.62 9.90 23.91
N PHE A 511 13.97 8.75 23.73
CA PHE A 511 14.39 7.48 24.33
C PHE A 511 13.80 6.29 23.55
N ASN A 512 14.47 5.12 23.63
CA ASN A 512 13.99 3.83 23.10
C ASN A 512 13.70 3.78 21.59
N ASN A 513 14.09 4.81 20.82
CA ASN A 513 13.94 4.85 19.37
C ASN A 513 15.25 4.51 18.65
N ARG A 514 16.42 4.83 19.22
CA ARG A 514 17.73 4.44 18.68
C ARG A 514 18.32 3.28 19.49
N PHE A 515 19.16 2.45 18.88
CA PHE A 515 19.84 1.36 19.60
C PHE A 515 20.61 1.88 20.82
N THR A 516 21.33 2.99 20.65
CA THR A 516 22.12 3.67 21.69
C THR A 516 21.28 4.27 22.84
N GLU A 517 20.00 4.51 22.61
CA GLU A 517 19.05 5.11 23.57
C GLU A 517 18.03 4.09 24.11
N SER A 518 18.16 2.82 23.72
CA SER A 518 17.40 1.70 24.25
C SER A 518 18.09 1.09 25.47
N TYR A 519 17.39 0.32 26.30
CA TYR A 519 18.05 -0.42 27.37
C TYR A 519 18.95 -1.52 26.77
N HIS A 520 20.26 -1.43 27.01
CA HIS A 520 21.23 -2.39 26.51
C HIS A 520 22.33 -2.64 27.55
N ARG A 521 22.82 -3.89 27.60
CA ARG A 521 24.10 -4.22 28.25
C ARG A 521 25.25 -4.20 27.24
N THR A 522 24.95 -4.57 26.00
CA THR A 522 25.85 -4.58 24.86
C THR A 522 25.05 -4.10 23.66
N LEU A 523 25.59 -3.16 22.88
CA LEU A 523 24.98 -2.76 21.62
C LEU A 523 25.22 -3.83 20.56
N PRO A 524 24.22 -4.13 19.72
CA PRO A 524 24.42 -5.09 18.65
C PRO A 524 25.36 -4.50 17.57
N ALA A 525 26.43 -5.21 17.23
CA ALA A 525 27.31 -4.87 16.12
C ALA A 525 26.79 -5.53 14.84
N ILE A 526 25.70 -5.00 14.30
CA ILE A 526 25.00 -5.61 13.17
C ILE A 526 25.78 -5.33 11.87
N ASP A 527 26.37 -6.38 11.30
CA ASP A 527 26.93 -6.32 9.96
C ASP A 527 25.86 -6.70 8.92
N PHE A 528 25.15 -5.69 8.42
CA PHE A 528 24.10 -5.88 7.42
C PHE A 528 24.63 -6.46 6.10
N VAL A 529 25.88 -6.20 5.74
CA VAL A 529 26.50 -6.73 4.51
C VAL A 529 26.77 -8.22 4.67
N ALA A 530 27.41 -8.64 5.76
CA ALA A 530 27.64 -10.05 6.05
C ALA A 530 26.31 -10.81 6.20
N HIS A 531 25.33 -10.19 6.87
CA HIS A 531 24.00 -10.78 7.04
C HIS A 531 23.30 -11.01 5.69
N ALA A 532 23.23 -10.01 4.81
CA ALA A 532 22.65 -10.16 3.47
C ALA A 532 23.38 -11.21 2.62
N ARG A 533 24.72 -11.25 2.69
CA ARG A 533 25.53 -12.28 2.01
C ARG A 533 25.21 -13.69 2.51
N SER A 534 24.96 -13.85 3.80
CA SER A 534 24.60 -15.16 4.37
C SER A 534 23.26 -15.69 3.84
N LEU A 535 22.39 -14.80 3.35
CA LEU A 535 21.11 -15.13 2.71
C LEU A 535 21.23 -15.31 1.18
N GLY A 536 22.45 -15.26 0.63
CA GLY A 536 22.73 -15.54 -0.79
C GLY A 536 22.68 -14.32 -1.72
N ALA A 537 22.45 -13.11 -1.20
CA ALA A 537 22.50 -11.89 -2.00
C ALA A 537 23.94 -11.39 -2.22
N TYR A 538 24.15 -10.61 -3.28
CA TYR A 538 25.29 -9.70 -3.30
C TYR A 538 25.05 -8.59 -2.27
N ALA A 539 26.08 -8.16 -1.55
CA ALA A 539 25.94 -7.00 -0.68
C ALA A 539 27.25 -6.21 -0.56
N GLU A 540 27.13 -4.90 -0.43
CA GLU A 540 28.22 -3.98 -0.15
C GLU A 540 27.72 -2.75 0.61
N LYS A 541 28.65 -2.06 1.28
CA LYS A 541 28.38 -0.81 1.98
C LYS A 541 29.08 0.33 1.27
N ALA A 542 28.34 1.40 0.98
CA ALA A 542 28.87 2.65 0.46
C ALA A 542 29.06 3.64 1.62
N ALA A 543 30.24 4.25 1.70
CA ALA A 543 30.54 5.29 2.70
C ALA A 543 30.17 6.69 2.19
N THR A 544 30.03 6.87 0.88
CA THR A 544 29.71 8.17 0.26
C THR A 544 28.61 8.05 -0.79
N ILE A 545 27.98 9.17 -1.14
CA ILE A 545 27.00 9.22 -2.25
C ILE A 545 27.61 8.78 -3.58
N ALA A 546 28.87 9.13 -3.86
CA ALA A 546 29.53 8.74 -5.10
C ALA A 546 29.75 7.22 -5.19
N GLU A 547 30.19 6.60 -4.08
CA GLU A 547 30.31 5.13 -3.99
C GLU A 547 28.94 4.45 -4.11
N PHE A 548 27.89 5.03 -3.52
CA PHE A 548 26.54 4.51 -3.62
C PHE A 548 25.98 4.58 -5.05
N GLU A 549 26.21 5.68 -5.77
CA GLU A 549 25.85 5.79 -7.18
C GLU A 549 26.59 4.75 -8.05
N ALA A 550 27.87 4.53 -7.80
CA ALA A 550 28.63 3.49 -8.48
C ALA A 550 28.09 2.08 -8.17
N ALA A 551 27.77 1.80 -6.91
CA ALA A 551 27.17 0.54 -6.46
C ALA A 551 25.80 0.28 -7.11
N LEU A 552 24.97 1.31 -7.25
CA LEU A 552 23.68 1.24 -7.95
C LEU A 552 23.84 0.81 -9.41
N VAL A 553 24.77 1.43 -10.14
CA VAL A 553 25.06 1.07 -11.54
C VAL A 553 25.54 -0.37 -11.65
N GLN A 554 26.41 -0.82 -10.76
CA GLN A 554 26.86 -2.21 -10.75
C GLN A 554 25.72 -3.18 -10.42
N ALA A 555 24.84 -2.84 -9.46
CA ALA A 555 23.71 -3.66 -9.08
C ALA A 555 22.70 -3.84 -10.22
N GLN A 556 22.47 -2.79 -11.02
CA GLN A 556 21.65 -2.87 -12.23
C GLN A 556 22.19 -3.91 -13.22
N GLY A 557 23.51 -4.04 -13.35
CA GLY A 557 24.15 -5.00 -14.26
C GLY A 557 24.22 -6.45 -13.77
N ARG A 558 23.79 -6.74 -12.53
CA ARG A 558 23.81 -8.10 -11.97
C ARG A 558 22.49 -8.82 -12.25
N ASP A 559 22.52 -10.14 -12.38
CA ASP A 559 21.33 -11.00 -12.44
C ASP A 559 20.91 -11.56 -11.07
N LEU A 560 21.45 -10.98 -9.99
CA LEU A 560 21.26 -11.42 -8.61
C LEU A 560 20.76 -10.27 -7.74
N THR A 561 19.91 -10.61 -6.76
CA THR A 561 19.49 -9.68 -5.70
C THR A 561 20.69 -9.05 -5.00
N SER A 562 20.66 -7.72 -4.89
CA SER A 562 21.75 -6.91 -4.35
C SER A 562 21.27 -6.09 -3.16
N VAL A 563 22.06 -6.02 -2.09
CA VAL A 563 21.82 -5.20 -0.90
C VAL A 563 22.91 -4.14 -0.80
N LEU A 564 22.52 -2.87 -0.98
CA LEU A 564 23.41 -1.72 -0.86
C LEU A 564 23.12 -1.03 0.48
N VAL A 565 24.11 -1.04 1.36
CA VAL A 565 24.02 -0.41 2.69
C VAL A 565 24.62 0.99 2.60
N ILE A 566 23.90 1.99 3.10
CA ILE A 566 24.42 3.34 3.26
C ILE A 566 24.01 3.90 4.61
N GLU A 567 24.98 4.46 5.33
CA GLU A 567 24.69 5.18 6.57
C GLU A 567 24.08 6.54 6.25
N SER A 568 23.09 6.93 7.04
CA SER A 568 22.55 8.28 7.00
C SER A 568 22.59 8.93 8.38
N ASP A 569 22.75 10.24 8.40
CA ASP A 569 22.69 11.00 9.65
C ASP A 569 21.24 11.00 10.18
N PRO A 570 20.97 10.42 11.35
CA PRO A 570 19.60 10.34 11.89
C PRO A 570 19.07 11.69 12.40
N ASP A 571 19.94 12.67 12.65
CA ASP A 571 19.62 14.00 13.15
C ASP A 571 19.43 15.03 12.02
N LEU A 572 19.94 14.75 10.82
CA LEU A 572 19.67 15.57 9.64
C LEU A 572 18.37 15.13 8.96
N SER A 573 17.40 16.04 8.89
CA SER A 573 16.13 15.88 8.19
C SER A 573 15.95 17.04 7.24
N SER A 574 15.35 16.78 6.07
CA SER A 574 14.90 17.88 5.22
C SER A 574 13.76 18.62 5.91
N SER A 575 13.80 19.95 5.95
CA SER A 575 12.70 20.80 6.48
C SER A 575 11.61 21.03 5.43
N LEU A 576 11.54 20.14 4.44
CA LEU A 576 10.74 20.30 3.24
C LEU A 576 9.24 20.13 3.51
N GLY A 577 8.48 21.13 3.08
CA GLY A 577 7.03 21.08 2.94
C GLY A 577 6.29 20.77 4.24
N GLY A 578 5.15 20.10 4.08
CA GLY A 578 4.33 19.58 5.16
C GLY A 578 3.17 20.47 5.61
N ALA A 579 2.36 19.88 6.47
CA ALA A 579 1.17 20.47 7.08
C ALA A 579 1.09 20.05 8.55
N TRP A 580 0.18 20.65 9.29
CA TRP A 580 -0.07 20.24 10.67
C TRP A 580 -0.62 18.82 10.72
N TRP A 581 -0.17 18.05 11.71
CA TRP A 581 -0.63 16.71 12.04
C TRP A 581 -1.10 16.70 13.50
N ASP A 582 -2.29 16.15 13.73
CA ASP A 582 -2.88 16.01 15.06
C ASP A 582 -2.22 14.87 15.84
N VAL A 583 -1.08 15.20 16.45
CA VAL A 583 -0.39 14.36 17.42
C VAL A 583 -0.65 14.94 18.80
N ALA A 584 -1.56 14.30 19.55
CA ALA A 584 -1.94 14.76 20.87
C ALA A 584 -0.72 14.86 21.80
N ILE A 585 -0.55 16.02 22.42
CA ILE A 585 0.52 16.29 23.39
C ILE A 585 -0.04 16.10 24.81
N SER A 586 0.76 15.51 25.70
CA SER A 586 0.36 15.32 27.11
C SER A 586 -0.13 16.63 27.73
N GLU A 587 -1.32 16.59 28.35
CA GLU A 587 -1.92 17.74 29.02
C GLU A 587 -1.20 18.11 30.32
N VAL A 588 -0.62 17.11 30.99
CA VAL A 588 0.16 17.29 32.22
C VAL A 588 1.59 16.80 31.97
N SER A 589 2.57 17.64 32.32
CA SER A 589 3.99 17.27 32.29
C SER A 589 4.82 18.13 33.23
N GLN A 590 5.80 17.49 33.89
CA GLN A 590 6.83 18.19 34.67
C GLN A 590 7.86 18.90 33.77
N THR A 591 7.98 18.48 32.51
CA THR A 591 8.92 19.05 31.54
C THR A 591 8.36 20.32 30.91
N ALA A 592 9.11 21.44 31.01
CA ALA A 592 8.69 22.72 30.44
C ALA A 592 8.47 22.65 28.91
N ALA A 593 9.39 22.02 28.17
CA ALA A 593 9.28 21.87 26.72
C ALA A 593 7.99 21.15 26.28
N VAL A 594 7.52 20.16 27.03
CA VAL A 594 6.24 19.48 26.76
C VAL A 594 5.05 20.41 27.00
N ARG A 595 5.07 21.21 28.08
CA ARG A 595 4.01 22.21 28.35
C ARG A 595 3.95 23.28 27.27
N GLU A 596 5.10 23.72 26.76
CA GLU A 596 5.16 24.65 25.62
C GLU A 596 4.63 24.03 24.32
N ALA A 597 5.02 22.78 24.04
CA ALA A 597 4.51 22.03 22.89
C ALA A 597 2.98 21.87 22.97
N ARG A 598 2.45 21.58 24.16
CA ARG A 598 1.01 21.52 24.41
C ARG A 598 0.32 22.85 24.14
N GLY A 599 0.89 23.97 24.58
CA GLY A 599 0.35 25.31 24.29
C GLY A 599 0.28 25.61 22.78
N ARG A 600 1.30 25.22 22.02
CA ARG A 600 1.29 25.33 20.53
C ARG A 600 0.20 24.45 19.91
N TYR A 601 0.07 23.21 20.39
CA TYR A 601 -0.94 22.26 19.95
C TYR A 601 -2.36 22.80 20.21
N ASP A 602 -2.67 23.24 21.43
CA ASP A 602 -4.00 23.75 21.80
C ASP A 602 -4.39 24.98 20.98
N LYS A 603 -3.43 25.90 20.75
CA LYS A 603 -3.66 27.06 19.88
C LYS A 603 -4.05 26.61 18.47
N LYS A 604 -3.31 25.68 17.88
CA LYS A 604 -3.57 25.21 16.50
C LYS A 604 -4.90 24.45 16.40
N LEU A 605 -5.19 23.58 17.36
CA LEU A 605 -6.45 22.83 17.43
C LEU A 605 -7.65 23.78 17.57
N ASN A 606 -7.54 24.82 18.40
CA ASN A 606 -8.57 25.84 18.53
C ASN A 606 -8.78 26.65 17.24
N ASP A 607 -7.70 26.99 16.53
CA ASP A 607 -7.80 27.69 15.24
C ASP A 607 -8.47 26.83 14.16
N ILE A 608 -8.25 25.51 14.17
CA ILE A 608 -8.92 24.57 13.27
C ILE A 608 -10.40 24.44 13.62
N ARG A 609 -10.72 24.19 14.91
CA ARG A 609 -12.12 24.11 15.39
C ARG A 609 -12.92 25.38 15.09
N ARG A 610 -12.30 26.56 15.21
CA ARG A 610 -12.93 27.84 14.85
C ARG A 610 -13.21 27.95 13.35
N ARG A 611 -12.33 27.44 12.49
CA ARG A 611 -12.54 27.41 11.04
C ARG A 611 -13.64 26.43 10.62
N GLN A 612 -13.73 25.27 11.27
CA GLN A 612 -14.73 24.24 10.98
C GLN A 612 -16.16 24.59 11.46
N ARG A 613 -16.31 25.56 12.37
CA ARG A 613 -17.62 26.05 12.85
C ARG A 613 -18.21 27.15 11.98
N LYS A 614 -17.41 27.76 11.10
CA LYS A 614 -17.82 28.80 10.15
C LYS A 614 -18.10 28.14 8.82
#